data_AF-A0AAW5EPU3-F1
#
_entry.id   AF-A0AAW5EPU3-F1
#
_cell.length_a   1.000
_cell.length_b   1.000
_cell.length_c   1.000
_cell.angle_alpha   90.00
_cell.angle_beta   90.00
_cell.angle_gamma   90.00
#
_symmetry.space_group_name_H-M   'P 1'
#
loop_
_entity.id
_entity.type
_entity.pdbx_description
1 polymer ?
#
loop_
_entity_poly.entity_id
_entity_poly.type
_entity_poly.pdbx_seq_one_letter_code
_entity_poly.pdbx_strand_id
1 'polypeptide(L)'
;MNIAQKATCVSLILSVMIGGAAVHAQVPPATTVPPAVLGQWVTRNHKGVFEITRCGDHLCGKLVGLNYSDDIPRDQTGRSECGLPMLRDFVPDPDQPDRWNGSILDPNTNHVYQARMWVNQSGQLKLRGYLGIPMFGQTQTWLPYRGHIGPNCKMST
;
A
#
# COMPACT_ATOMS: atom_id res chain seq x y z
N MET A 1 -16.92 -35.87 -66.32
CA MET A 1 -17.34 -36.59 -65.09
C MET A 1 -16.84 -38.03 -65.20
N ASN A 2 -16.05 -38.50 -64.22
CA ASN A 2 -15.66 -39.89 -63.87
C ASN A 2 -14.39 -39.80 -63.00
N ILE A 3 -14.47 -39.91 -61.66
CA ILE A 3 -14.35 -41.10 -60.80
C ILE A 3 -13.07 -41.92 -61.01
N ALA A 4 -12.21 -41.96 -59.98
CA ALA A 4 -11.41 -43.14 -59.61
C ALA A 4 -10.98 -43.05 -58.13
N GLN A 5 -11.37 -44.06 -57.34
CA GLN A 5 -10.92 -44.34 -55.97
C GLN A 5 -9.54 -45.04 -55.94
N LYS A 6 -9.00 -45.09 -54.71
CA LYS A 6 -8.15 -46.14 -54.08
C LYS A 6 -6.69 -45.75 -53.87
N ALA A 7 -6.26 -45.73 -52.61
CA ALA A 7 -5.53 -46.84 -51.98
C ALA A 7 -4.92 -46.40 -50.64
N THR A 8 -5.23 -47.14 -49.59
CA THR A 8 -4.62 -47.06 -48.26
C THR A 8 -3.21 -47.63 -48.32
N CYS A 9 -2.21 -46.95 -47.74
CA CYS A 9 -0.92 -47.56 -47.39
C CYS A 9 -0.58 -47.20 -45.94
N VAL A 10 -0.60 -48.22 -45.09
CA VAL A 10 -0.04 -48.24 -43.74
C VAL A 10 1.48 -48.23 -43.87
N SER A 11 2.15 -47.25 -43.27
CA SER A 11 3.59 -47.29 -43.03
C SER A 11 3.88 -46.85 -41.61
N LEU A 12 4.23 -47.84 -40.77
CA LEU A 12 4.90 -47.66 -39.50
C LEU A 12 6.32 -47.15 -39.77
N ILE A 13 6.62 -45.91 -39.38
CA ILE A 13 8.01 -45.44 -39.25
C ILE A 13 8.17 -44.98 -37.80
N LEU A 14 8.91 -45.78 -37.04
CA LEU A 14 9.31 -45.50 -35.66
C LEU A 14 10.49 -44.52 -35.69
N SER A 15 10.21 -43.22 -35.79
CA SER A 15 11.24 -42.18 -35.67
C SER A 15 11.42 -41.82 -34.21
N VAL A 16 12.43 -42.39 -33.56
CA VAL A 16 12.94 -41.95 -32.26
C VAL A 16 13.59 -40.58 -32.45
N MET A 17 12.82 -39.52 -32.23
CA MET A 17 13.34 -38.17 -32.05
C MET A 17 13.53 -37.93 -30.56
N ILE A 18 14.77 -38.02 -30.08
CA ILE A 18 15.16 -37.47 -28.77
C ILE A 18 15.19 -35.95 -28.93
N GLY A 19 14.01 -35.34 -28.94
CA GLY A 19 13.85 -33.90 -28.86
C GLY A 19 13.88 -33.50 -27.38
N GLY A 20 15.06 -33.14 -26.88
CA GLY A 20 15.17 -32.51 -25.57
C GLY A 20 14.36 -31.22 -25.55
N ALA A 21 13.20 -31.24 -24.89
CA ALA A 21 12.41 -30.05 -24.65
C ALA A 21 13.22 -29.12 -23.73
N ALA A 22 13.84 -28.09 -24.31
CA ALA A 22 14.38 -26.99 -23.55
C ALA A 22 13.19 -26.24 -22.91
N VAL A 23 12.89 -26.63 -21.67
CA VAL A 23 11.95 -25.94 -20.80
C VAL A 23 12.52 -24.53 -20.58
N HIS A 24 12.07 -23.57 -21.38
CA HIS A 24 12.36 -22.16 -21.13
C HIS A 24 11.57 -21.78 -19.88
N ALA A 25 12.26 -21.69 -18.74
CA ALA A 25 11.69 -21.11 -17.53
C ALA A 25 11.31 -19.66 -17.84
N GLN A 26 10.02 -19.44 -18.09
CA GLN A 26 9.45 -18.11 -18.23
C GLN A 26 9.43 -17.51 -16.82
N VAL A 27 10.39 -16.64 -16.51
CA VAL A 27 10.34 -15.85 -15.28
C VAL A 27 9.16 -14.89 -15.47
N PRO A 28 8.06 -15.02 -14.72
CA PRO A 28 6.95 -14.08 -14.83
C PRO A 28 7.50 -12.67 -14.54
N PRO A 29 7.04 -11.64 -15.27
CA PRO A 29 7.44 -10.28 -14.99
C PRO A 29 7.13 -9.99 -13.52
N ALA A 30 8.13 -9.51 -12.78
CA ALA A 30 7.91 -9.04 -11.42
C ALA A 30 6.89 -7.92 -11.51
N THR A 31 5.65 -8.19 -11.08
CA THR A 31 4.68 -7.13 -10.81
C THR A 31 5.36 -6.17 -9.87
N THR A 32 5.65 -4.96 -10.34
CA THR A 32 6.14 -3.85 -9.54
C THR A 32 5.04 -3.53 -8.54
N VAL A 33 5.08 -4.23 -7.40
CA VAL A 33 4.28 -3.91 -6.23
C VAL A 33 4.57 -2.43 -5.96
N PRO A 34 3.56 -1.54 -6.02
CA PRO A 34 3.76 -0.15 -5.64
C PRO A 34 4.49 -0.13 -4.30
N PRO A 35 5.55 0.70 -4.13
CA PRO A 35 6.30 0.76 -2.88
C PRO A 35 5.31 0.79 -1.72
N ALA A 36 5.37 -0.26 -0.89
CA ALA A 36 4.27 -0.61 -0.01
C ALA A 36 4.00 0.57 0.92
N VAL A 37 2.89 1.27 0.69
CA VAL A 37 2.33 2.27 1.61
C VAL A 37 2.07 1.64 2.99
N LEU A 38 1.94 0.30 3.03
CA LEU A 38 1.86 -0.51 4.24
C LEU A 38 3.12 -0.39 5.10
N GLY A 39 2.94 -0.45 6.42
CA GLY A 39 4.01 -0.41 7.39
C GLY A 39 3.92 0.80 8.31
N GLN A 40 5.02 1.08 9.01
CA GLN A 40 5.09 2.11 10.04
C GLN A 40 5.85 3.34 9.54
N TRP A 41 5.27 4.52 9.76
CA TRP A 41 5.74 5.78 9.22
C TRP A 41 5.76 6.85 10.30
N VAL A 42 6.93 7.44 10.56
CA VAL A 42 7.09 8.53 11.51
C VAL A 42 6.93 9.88 10.82
N THR A 43 6.20 10.79 11.46
CA THR A 43 6.08 12.18 10.99
C THR A 43 7.45 12.86 11.00
N ARG A 44 7.70 13.81 10.09
CA ARG A 44 9.00 14.51 10.01
C ARG A 44 9.43 15.19 11.33
N ASN A 45 8.47 15.66 12.11
CA ASN A 45 8.74 16.27 13.43
C ASN A 45 8.89 15.25 14.56
N HIS A 46 8.92 13.94 14.26
CA HIS A 46 9.08 12.84 15.22
C HIS A 46 8.06 12.86 16.36
N LYS A 47 6.84 13.32 16.08
CA LYS A 47 5.75 13.40 17.05
C LYS A 47 4.83 12.18 17.05
N GLY A 48 4.66 11.55 15.89
CA GLY A 48 3.76 10.41 15.75
C GLY A 48 4.29 9.35 14.79
N VAL A 49 3.91 8.10 15.03
CA VAL A 49 4.11 6.97 14.12
C VAL A 49 2.75 6.43 13.70
N PHE A 50 2.48 6.40 12.41
CA PHE A 50 1.29 5.78 11.84
C PHE A 50 1.62 4.38 11.33
N GLU A 51 0.78 3.41 11.70
CA GLU A 51 0.78 2.08 11.08
C GLU A 51 -0.31 2.02 10.03
N ILE A 52 0.09 1.73 8.79
CA ILE A 52 -0.81 1.57 7.64
C ILE A 52 -0.94 0.07 7.33
N THR A 53 -2.17 -0.42 7.32
CA THR A 53 -2.50 -1.84 7.15
C THR A 53 -3.71 -2.00 6.24
N ARG A 54 -3.97 -3.24 5.80
CA ARG A 54 -5.22 -3.58 5.08
C ARG A 54 -6.38 -3.69 6.07
N CYS A 55 -7.54 -3.17 5.67
CA CYS A 55 -8.80 -3.27 6.39
C CYS A 55 -9.90 -3.68 5.39
N GLY A 56 -10.03 -5.00 5.15
CA GLY A 56 -10.79 -5.51 4.01
C GLY A 56 -10.10 -5.15 2.69
N ASP A 57 -10.84 -4.58 1.75
CA ASP A 57 -10.34 -4.15 0.43
C ASP A 57 -9.68 -2.77 0.44
N HIS A 58 -9.70 -2.08 1.59
CA HIS A 58 -9.14 -0.75 1.77
C HIS A 58 -7.79 -0.80 2.51
N LEU A 59 -7.11 0.34 2.50
CA LEU A 59 -6.07 0.64 3.47
C LEU A 59 -6.60 1.55 4.57
N CYS A 60 -6.22 1.25 5.79
CA CYS A 60 -6.50 2.04 6.97
C CYS A 60 -5.20 2.30 7.73
N GLY A 61 -5.23 3.28 8.62
CA GLY A 61 -4.10 3.52 9.48
C GLY A 61 -4.47 4.18 10.80
N LYS A 62 -3.66 3.84 11.81
CA LYS A 62 -3.81 4.26 13.19
C LYS A 62 -2.52 4.85 13.72
N LEU A 63 -2.65 5.75 14.69
CA LEU A 63 -1.52 6.35 15.38
C LEU A 63 -1.01 5.38 16.45
N VAL A 64 0.13 4.73 16.19
CA VAL A 64 0.69 3.67 17.05
C VAL A 64 1.89 4.11 17.86
N GLY A 65 2.52 5.24 17.53
CA GLY A 65 3.63 5.80 18.29
C GLY A 65 3.40 7.28 18.55
N LEU A 66 3.74 7.73 19.75
CA LEU A 66 3.58 9.09 20.24
C LEU A 66 4.85 9.51 20.99
N ASN A 67 5.29 10.75 20.73
CA ASN A 67 6.36 11.40 21.48
C ASN A 67 5.79 12.54 22.33
N TYR A 68 5.60 12.25 23.62
CA TYR A 68 5.03 13.13 24.64
C TYR A 68 5.90 13.13 25.90
N SER A 69 5.90 14.17 26.72
CA SER A 69 6.64 14.25 28.00
C SER A 69 5.77 13.89 29.20
N ASP A 70 4.52 14.37 29.18
CA ASP A 70 3.63 14.37 30.33
C ASP A 70 2.52 13.32 30.12
N ASP A 71 1.27 13.76 30.06
CA ASP A 71 0.12 12.91 29.77
C ASP A 71 0.10 12.42 28.31
N ILE A 72 -0.49 11.24 28.11
CA ILE A 72 -0.74 10.70 26.78
C ILE A 72 -1.69 11.66 26.04
N PRO A 73 -1.36 12.10 24.81
CA PRO A 73 -2.24 12.91 23.98
C PRO A 73 -3.65 12.33 23.87
N ARG A 74 -4.65 13.21 23.87
CA ARG A 74 -6.07 12.86 23.79
C ARG A 74 -6.76 13.61 22.65
N ASP A 75 -7.69 12.93 22.00
CA ASP A 75 -8.57 13.50 20.98
C ASP A 75 -9.54 14.54 21.59
N GLN A 76 -10.30 15.21 20.73
CA GLN A 76 -11.30 16.22 21.12
C GLN A 76 -12.33 15.70 22.15
N THR A 77 -12.58 14.38 22.19
CA THR A 77 -13.53 13.74 23.13
C THR A 77 -12.87 13.27 24.43
N GLY A 78 -11.57 13.52 24.58
CA GLY A 78 -10.79 13.10 25.74
C GLY A 78 -10.34 11.63 25.70
N ARG A 79 -10.46 10.93 24.56
CA ARG A 79 -9.93 9.56 24.42
C ARG A 79 -8.46 9.61 24.05
N SER A 80 -7.67 8.62 24.49
CA SER A 80 -6.26 8.55 24.10
C SER A 80 -6.12 8.48 22.57
N GLU A 81 -5.17 9.22 22.03
CA GLU A 81 -4.82 9.12 20.60
C GLU A 81 -4.02 7.84 20.28
N CYS A 82 -3.54 7.12 21.30
CA CYS A 82 -2.85 5.85 21.12
C CYS A 82 -3.82 4.81 20.52
N GLY A 83 -3.48 4.33 19.33
CA GLY A 83 -4.30 3.40 18.55
C GLY A 83 -5.46 4.06 17.78
N LEU A 84 -5.57 5.39 17.80
CA LEU A 84 -6.70 6.10 17.17
C LEU A 84 -6.69 5.87 15.64
N PRO A 85 -7.79 5.36 15.04
CA PRO A 85 -7.90 5.18 13.60
C PRO A 85 -8.14 6.52 12.92
N MET A 86 -7.11 6.99 12.23
CA MET A 86 -7.08 8.31 11.62
C MET A 86 -7.07 8.27 10.10
N LEU A 87 -6.43 7.28 9.47
CA LEU A 87 -6.43 7.10 8.01
C LEU A 87 -7.51 6.10 7.64
N ARG A 88 -8.43 6.47 6.75
CA ARG A 88 -9.66 5.71 6.47
C ARG A 88 -9.89 5.51 4.99
N ASP A 89 -10.36 4.32 4.66
CA ASP A 89 -10.97 3.94 3.38
C ASP A 89 -10.11 4.23 2.15
N PHE A 90 -8.79 4.06 2.28
CA PHE A 90 -7.89 4.33 1.16
C PHE A 90 -8.01 3.26 0.08
N VAL A 91 -8.29 3.70 -1.15
CA VAL A 91 -8.37 2.87 -2.36
C VAL A 91 -7.39 3.36 -3.42
N PRO A 92 -6.93 2.52 -4.36
CA PRO A 92 -6.07 2.98 -5.44
C PRO A 92 -6.72 4.11 -6.24
N ASP A 93 -5.92 5.12 -6.61
CA ASP A 93 -6.37 6.17 -7.52
C ASP A 93 -6.49 5.58 -8.94
N PRO A 94 -7.65 5.75 -9.61
CA PRO A 94 -7.90 5.13 -10.91
C PRO A 94 -6.98 5.68 -12.03
N ASP A 95 -6.50 6.91 -11.89
CA ASP A 95 -5.64 7.57 -12.87
C ASP A 95 -4.16 7.45 -12.50
N GLN A 96 -3.84 7.23 -11.23
CA GLN A 96 -2.49 7.15 -10.69
C GLN A 96 -2.33 5.92 -9.77
N PRO A 97 -2.06 4.73 -10.32
CA PRO A 97 -2.10 3.47 -9.56
C PRO A 97 -1.02 3.35 -8.46
N ASP A 98 -0.04 4.25 -8.43
CA ASP A 98 0.95 4.39 -7.35
C ASP A 98 0.43 5.22 -6.15
N ARG A 99 -0.79 5.75 -6.25
CA ARG A 99 -1.42 6.62 -5.25
C ARG A 99 -2.71 6.01 -4.72
N TRP A 100 -3.07 6.45 -3.53
CA TRP A 100 -4.27 6.02 -2.84
C TRP A 100 -5.08 7.22 -2.38
N ASN A 101 -6.39 7.18 -2.58
CA ASN A 101 -7.35 8.20 -2.14
C ASN A 101 -8.20 7.66 -1.00
N GLY A 102 -8.39 8.46 0.04
CA GLY A 102 -9.19 8.13 1.21
C GLY A 102 -9.44 9.39 2.03
N SER A 103 -9.44 9.25 3.36
CA SER A 103 -9.60 10.39 4.26
C SER A 103 -8.72 10.32 5.51
N ILE A 104 -8.49 11.47 6.13
CA ILE A 104 -7.79 11.60 7.41
C ILE A 104 -8.65 12.33 8.44
N LEU A 105 -8.80 11.74 9.62
CA LEU A 105 -9.33 12.40 10.82
C LEU A 105 -8.24 13.27 11.46
N ASP A 106 -8.55 14.51 11.80
CA ASP A 106 -7.78 15.31 12.75
C ASP A 106 -8.33 15.11 14.17
N PRO A 107 -7.54 14.58 15.13
CA PRO A 107 -8.03 14.26 16.46
C PRO A 107 -8.35 15.50 17.29
N ASN A 108 -7.74 16.64 16.99
CA ASN A 108 -7.92 17.87 17.77
C ASN A 108 -9.25 18.55 17.46
N THR A 109 -9.69 18.45 16.21
CA THR A 109 -10.93 19.09 15.72
C THR A 109 -12.06 18.09 15.46
N ASN A 110 -11.74 16.78 15.43
CA ASN A 110 -12.61 15.69 15.00
C ASN A 110 -13.12 15.85 13.55
N HIS A 111 -12.48 16.72 12.76
CA HIS A 111 -12.81 16.91 11.35
C HIS A 111 -12.16 15.84 10.46
N VAL A 112 -12.86 15.46 9.41
CA VAL A 112 -12.37 14.51 8.41
C VAL A 112 -12.07 15.24 7.10
N TYR A 113 -10.85 15.09 6.61
CA TYR A 113 -10.37 15.71 5.38
C TYR A 113 -10.19 14.64 4.31
N GLN A 114 -10.41 15.00 3.05
CA GLN A 114 -9.99 14.14 1.94
C GLN A 114 -8.48 14.03 1.95
N ALA A 115 -7.97 12.84 1.64
CA ALA A 115 -6.56 12.57 1.69
C ALA A 115 -6.09 11.75 0.49
N ARG A 116 -4.85 12.00 0.08
CA ARG A 116 -4.13 11.20 -0.90
C ARG A 116 -2.77 10.81 -0.34
N MET A 117 -2.37 9.56 -0.49
CA MET A 117 -1.05 9.09 -0.09
C MET A 117 -0.30 8.38 -1.22
N TRP A 118 1.03 8.50 -1.21
CA TRP A 118 1.94 7.84 -2.14
C TRP A 118 3.35 7.78 -1.56
N VAL A 119 4.16 6.82 -1.98
CA VAL A 119 5.59 6.78 -1.63
C VAL A 119 6.38 7.37 -2.79
N ASN A 120 7.25 8.34 -2.50
CA ASN A 120 8.10 8.95 -3.52
C ASN A 120 9.33 8.08 -3.84
N GLN A 121 10.12 8.50 -4.84
CA GLN A 121 11.33 7.79 -5.27
C GLN A 121 12.39 7.64 -4.16
N SER A 122 12.39 8.50 -3.14
CA SER A 122 13.31 8.42 -2.00
C SER A 122 12.78 7.55 -0.86
N GLY A 123 11.70 6.78 -1.07
CA GLY A 123 11.11 5.89 -0.08
C GLY A 123 10.38 6.61 1.07
N GLN A 124 9.98 7.88 0.88
CA GLN A 124 9.22 8.64 1.86
C GLN A 124 7.74 8.62 1.51
N LEU A 125 6.89 8.36 2.51
CA LEU A 125 5.46 8.49 2.34
C LEU A 125 5.09 9.98 2.32
N LYS A 126 4.34 10.38 1.31
CA LYS A 126 3.66 11.66 1.24
C LYS A 126 2.21 11.44 1.60
N LEU A 127 1.67 12.27 2.49
CA LEU A 127 0.26 12.32 2.81
C LEU A 127 -0.24 13.73 2.59
N ARG A 128 -1.19 13.92 1.69
CA ARG A 128 -1.79 15.22 1.40
C ARG A 128 -3.23 15.26 1.86
N GLY A 129 -3.55 16.10 2.83
CA GLY A 129 -4.92 16.40 3.26
C GLY A 129 -5.44 17.68 2.58
N TYR A 130 -6.72 17.70 2.20
CA TYR A 130 -7.35 18.85 1.52
C TYR A 130 -8.86 18.89 1.74
N LEU A 131 -9.44 20.07 1.52
CA LEU A 131 -10.89 20.30 1.49
C LEU A 131 -11.33 20.52 0.04
N GLY A 132 -12.23 19.67 -0.47
CA GLY A 132 -12.73 19.77 -1.85
C GLY A 132 -11.69 19.33 -2.88
N ILE A 133 -10.91 20.25 -3.42
CA ILE A 133 -9.93 19.94 -4.48
C ILE A 133 -8.50 19.79 -3.94
N PRO A 134 -7.71 18.81 -4.42
CA PRO A 134 -6.35 18.55 -3.94
C PRO A 134 -5.41 19.75 -4.01
N MET A 135 -5.64 20.73 -4.89
CA MET A 135 -4.77 21.90 -5.03
C MET A 135 -4.75 22.76 -3.75
N PHE A 136 -5.85 22.80 -2.99
CA PHE A 136 -5.98 23.57 -1.75
C PHE A 136 -5.81 22.67 -0.51
N GLY A 137 -4.60 22.12 -0.36
CA GLY A 137 -4.26 21.22 0.74
C GLY A 137 -2.81 21.33 1.18
N GLN A 138 -2.47 20.58 2.22
CA GLN A 138 -1.11 20.49 2.75
C GLN A 138 -0.57 19.07 2.63
N THR A 139 0.69 18.96 2.23
CA THR A 139 1.38 17.68 2.10
C THR A 139 2.36 17.51 3.26
N GLN A 140 2.13 16.48 4.07
CA GLN A 140 3.08 15.98 5.05
C GLN A 140 4.02 14.95 4.41
N THR A 141 5.23 14.88 4.91
CA THR A 141 6.20 13.85 4.53
C THR A 141 6.54 13.02 5.76
N TRP A 142 6.38 11.72 5.66
CA TRP A 142 6.69 10.77 6.71
C TRP A 142 7.86 9.88 6.26
N LEU A 143 8.66 9.47 7.23
CA LEU A 143 9.82 8.61 7.04
C LEU A 143 9.47 7.19 7.51
N PRO A 144 10.08 6.14 6.94
CA PRO A 144 9.93 4.80 7.50
C PRO A 144 10.35 4.78 8.97
N TYR A 145 9.52 4.20 9.84
CA TYR A 145 9.86 4.06 11.26
C TYR A 145 10.51 2.71 11.53
N ARG A 146 11.59 2.71 12.31
CA ARG A 146 12.40 1.52 12.65
C ARG A 146 12.72 1.40 14.15
N GLY A 147 12.13 2.28 14.97
CA GLY A 147 12.33 2.26 16.42
C GLY A 147 11.39 1.31 17.14
N HIS A 148 11.37 1.40 18.47
CA HIS A 148 10.49 0.60 19.32
C HIS A 148 9.35 1.44 19.91
N ILE A 149 8.12 0.94 19.70
CA ILE A 149 6.90 1.43 20.36
C ILE A 149 6.67 0.63 21.64
N GLY A 150 6.76 1.30 22.78
CA GLY A 150 6.49 0.72 24.09
C GLY A 150 5.01 0.80 24.50
N PRO A 151 4.71 0.52 25.78
CA PRO A 151 3.38 0.67 26.35
C PRO A 151 2.81 2.08 26.12
N ASN A 152 1.49 2.19 26.01
CA ASN A 152 0.78 3.45 25.78
C ASN A 152 1.26 4.22 24.53
N CYS A 153 1.70 3.49 23.50
CA CYS A 153 2.25 4.05 22.27
C CYS A 153 3.50 4.93 22.48
N LYS A 154 4.20 4.83 23.62
CA LYS A 154 5.39 5.66 23.85
C LYS A 154 6.49 5.29 22.87
N MET A 155 6.98 6.26 22.10
CA MET A 155 8.15 6.06 21.24
C MET A 155 9.42 6.00 22.09
N SER A 156 10.26 5.00 21.81
CA SER A 156 11.65 4.94 22.26
C SER A 156 12.58 4.88 21.05
N THR A 157 13.70 5.57 21.17
CA THR A 157 14.79 5.59 20.17
C THR A 157 15.88 4.64 20.59
#